data_AF-A0A1V5DGY5-F1
#
_entry.id   AF-A0A1V5DGY5-F1
#
_cell.length_a   1.000
_cell.length_b   1.000
_cell.length_c   1.000
_cell.angle_alpha   90.00
_cell.angle_beta   90.00
_cell.angle_gamma   90.00
#
_symmetry.space_group_name_H-M   'P 1'
#
loop_
_entity.id
_entity.type
_entity.pdbx_description
1 polymer ?
#
loop_
_entity_poly.entity_id
_entity_poly.type
_entity_poly.pdbx_seq_one_letter_code
_entity_poly.pdbx_strand_id
1 'polypeptide(L)'
;MHRKTIFKILAPLAMFALMTGCATQKAAPLVTAVDLNPKLTSGQLVQKVNSFEVLVDQSRSMNDNCKLTTKLKQEKALINLFNDTIPNLKLNAAARAFGQKNVFEDATSWNLFGPAAYNKAALPDAIKPFTWGRGLSPLDKAFDGATADLKSESGQLAVIAFSDGEDMEAYDPVGAAKKMKSAYGDRVCIYTVLLGDKTKTIDIGDKNEGVNMMQQVADAGKCGFMVTGESISTPQGMADFVEKVFLKTPPPAAPAPAPVVEEPKPVPTPAAPEPQPVPEPKAKAPAGMTLKIQFATGKSDIQPQYRAEIEKVAEFLKENPGSTVVIEGHTDNAGARAANINLSQSRANSVKDYLVSEFGIDASRIKAVGYGPDKPIASNATSEGRQKNRRVSAVFQR
;
A
#
# COMPACT_ATOMS: atom_id res chain seq x y z
N MET A 1 -23.41 -1.46 -93.58
CA MET A 1 -22.59 -0.36 -94.13
C MET A 1 -22.84 0.90 -93.32
N HIS A 2 -21.84 1.36 -92.55
CA HIS A 2 -21.55 2.76 -92.16
C HIS A 2 -20.51 2.70 -91.02
N ARG A 3 -19.21 2.86 -91.34
CA ARG A 3 -18.43 4.12 -91.23
C ARG A 3 -18.08 4.47 -89.77
N LYS A 4 -16.84 4.20 -89.35
CA LYS A 4 -15.75 5.20 -89.28
C LYS A 4 -14.58 4.70 -88.42
N THR A 5 -13.40 4.85 -89.00
CA THR A 5 -12.06 4.53 -88.53
C THR A 5 -11.69 5.37 -87.30
N ILE A 6 -11.23 4.72 -86.22
CA ILE A 6 -10.73 5.37 -85.00
C ILE A 6 -9.21 5.60 -85.17
N PHE A 7 -8.81 6.87 -85.19
CA PHE A 7 -7.42 7.30 -85.04
C PHE A 7 -6.96 7.04 -83.60
N LYS A 8 -5.92 6.23 -83.42
CA LYS A 8 -5.22 6.06 -82.13
C LYS A 8 -4.15 7.14 -82.01
N ILE A 9 -4.36 8.09 -81.09
CA ILE A 9 -3.31 8.99 -80.60
C ILE A 9 -2.75 8.33 -79.33
N LEU A 10 -1.52 7.84 -79.39
CA LEU A 10 -0.74 7.43 -78.21
C LEU A 10 -0.13 8.69 -77.58
N ALA A 11 -0.52 8.98 -76.33
CA ALA A 11 0.22 9.88 -75.44
C ALA A 11 0.95 9.01 -74.39
N PRO A 12 2.25 9.21 -74.13
CA PRO A 12 2.93 8.51 -73.05
C PRO A 12 2.56 9.15 -71.70
N LEU A 13 1.94 8.37 -70.83
CA LEU A 13 1.69 8.71 -69.43
C LEU A 13 3.04 8.79 -68.70
N ALA A 14 3.53 9.99 -68.41
CA ALA A 14 4.64 10.19 -67.49
C ALA A 14 4.13 9.93 -66.06
N MET A 15 4.35 8.71 -65.57
CA MET A 15 4.05 8.31 -64.21
C MET A 15 5.09 8.96 -63.27
N PHE A 16 4.76 10.12 -62.72
CA PHE A 16 5.51 10.73 -61.63
C PHE A 16 5.31 9.86 -60.38
N ALA A 17 6.23 8.93 -60.14
CA ALA A 17 6.32 8.22 -58.87
C ALA A 17 6.75 9.24 -57.81
N LEU A 18 5.78 9.80 -57.08
CA LEU A 18 6.00 10.43 -55.78
C LEU A 18 6.46 9.33 -54.83
N MET A 19 7.77 9.07 -54.84
CA MET A 19 8.47 8.41 -53.74
C MET A 19 8.34 9.33 -52.52
N THR A 20 7.21 9.23 -51.83
CA THR A 20 7.09 9.68 -50.45
C THR A 20 7.98 8.76 -49.64
N GLY A 21 9.25 9.15 -49.52
CA GLY A 21 10.16 8.53 -48.58
C GLY A 21 9.47 8.54 -47.23
N CYS A 22 9.31 7.36 -46.62
CA CYS A 22 9.05 7.26 -45.20
C CYS A 22 10.18 8.05 -44.52
N ALA A 23 9.89 9.28 -44.11
CA ALA A 23 10.70 9.97 -43.14
C ALA A 23 10.78 9.01 -41.96
N THR A 24 11.97 8.45 -41.74
CA THR A 24 12.30 7.66 -40.58
C THR A 24 11.86 8.51 -39.39
N GLN A 25 10.74 8.16 -38.76
CA GLN A 25 10.33 8.79 -37.52
C GLN A 25 11.50 8.58 -36.58
N LYS A 26 12.26 9.65 -36.37
CA LYS A 26 13.37 9.69 -35.43
C LYS A 26 12.76 9.22 -34.11
N ALA A 27 13.21 8.06 -33.63
CA ALA A 27 12.76 7.52 -32.36
C ALA A 27 12.78 8.68 -31.35
N ALA A 28 11.65 8.90 -30.67
CA ALA A 28 11.58 9.94 -29.66
C ALA A 28 12.79 9.77 -28.73
N PRO A 29 13.55 10.85 -28.43
CA PRO A 29 14.73 10.73 -27.60
C PRO A 29 14.36 10.03 -26.29
N LEU A 30 15.16 9.04 -25.90
CA LEU A 30 15.01 8.35 -24.63
C LEU A 30 14.96 9.41 -23.53
N VAL A 31 13.87 9.42 -22.75
CA VAL A 31 13.70 10.33 -21.62
C VAL A 31 14.85 10.05 -20.66
N THR A 32 15.80 10.99 -20.55
CA THR A 32 16.99 10.82 -19.71
C THR A 32 16.66 11.33 -18.31
N ALA A 33 16.82 10.47 -17.30
CA ALA A 33 16.62 10.85 -15.90
C ALA A 33 17.56 11.98 -15.47
N VAL A 34 17.09 12.87 -14.60
CA VAL A 34 17.94 13.91 -13.99
C VAL A 34 18.78 13.27 -12.88
N ASP A 35 20.09 13.54 -12.89
CA ASP A 35 20.99 13.07 -11.83
C ASP A 35 20.88 13.95 -10.58
N LEU A 36 20.39 13.36 -9.48
CA LEU A 36 20.28 14.02 -8.18
C LEU A 36 21.55 13.87 -7.31
N ASN A 37 22.51 13.02 -7.69
CA ASN A 37 23.72 12.77 -6.90
C ASN A 37 24.55 14.04 -6.59
N PRO A 38 24.69 15.03 -7.51
CA PRO A 38 25.42 16.26 -7.20
C PRO A 38 24.88 17.01 -5.97
N LYS A 39 23.56 16.97 -5.73
CA LYS A 39 22.94 17.60 -4.55
C LYS A 39 23.21 16.84 -3.25
N LEU A 40 23.45 15.52 -3.33
CA LEU A 40 23.85 14.71 -2.17
C LEU A 40 25.32 14.91 -1.86
N THR A 41 26.18 14.85 -2.87
CA THR A 41 27.64 15.01 -2.72
C THR A 41 28.01 16.40 -2.20
N SER A 42 27.26 17.44 -2.59
CA SER A 42 27.47 18.81 -2.08
C SER A 42 26.93 19.02 -0.65
N GLY A 43 26.18 18.06 -0.10
CA GLY A 43 25.50 18.20 1.19
C GLY A 43 24.27 19.11 1.17
N GLN A 44 23.82 19.58 -0.01
CA GLN A 44 22.59 20.36 -0.15
C GLN A 44 21.36 19.57 0.30
N LEU A 45 21.36 18.26 0.04
CA LEU A 45 20.29 17.33 0.42
C LEU A 45 20.87 16.10 1.11
N VAL A 46 20.10 15.54 2.04
CA VAL A 46 20.40 14.28 2.73
C VAL A 46 19.25 13.29 2.59
N GLN A 47 19.56 12.01 2.77
CA GLN A 47 18.58 10.93 2.73
C GLN A 47 17.48 11.15 3.79
N LYS A 48 16.22 11.03 3.35
CA LYS A 48 15.01 11.12 4.18
C LYS A 48 14.43 9.73 4.46
N VAL A 49 14.47 8.81 3.49
CA VAL A 49 13.80 7.49 3.53
C VAL A 49 14.83 6.37 3.66
N ASN A 50 14.51 5.32 4.42
CA ASN A 50 15.34 4.12 4.61
C ASN A 50 14.83 2.94 3.77
N SER A 51 13.51 2.74 3.73
CA SER A 51 12.89 1.64 2.99
C SER A 51 11.69 2.14 2.20
N PHE A 52 11.48 1.62 1.00
CA PHE A 52 10.32 1.98 0.21
C PHE A 52 9.67 0.77 -0.45
N GLU A 53 8.37 0.87 -0.69
CA GLU A 53 7.62 -0.13 -1.44
C GLU A 53 6.79 0.52 -2.55
N VAL A 54 6.87 -0.05 -3.75
CA VAL A 54 6.07 0.37 -4.90
C VAL A 54 4.87 -0.56 -5.05
N LEU A 55 3.66 0.01 -5.04
CA LEU A 55 2.42 -0.70 -5.36
C LEU A 55 2.09 -0.48 -6.85
N VAL A 56 1.99 -1.59 -7.59
CA VAL A 56 1.81 -1.60 -9.05
C VAL A 56 0.41 -2.11 -9.39
N ASP A 57 -0.34 -1.32 -10.14
CA ASP A 57 -1.70 -1.66 -10.53
C ASP A 57 -1.70 -2.59 -11.74
N GLN A 58 -2.24 -3.79 -11.55
CA GLN A 58 -2.41 -4.79 -12.61
C GLN A 58 -3.88 -5.12 -12.85
N SER A 59 -4.78 -4.20 -12.52
CA SER A 59 -6.23 -4.32 -12.75
C SER A 59 -6.61 -4.18 -14.23
N ARG A 60 -7.85 -4.50 -14.57
CA ARG A 60 -8.35 -4.45 -15.94
C ARG A 60 -8.41 -3.03 -16.50
N SER A 61 -8.79 -2.03 -15.69
CA SER A 61 -8.89 -0.61 -16.09
C SER A 61 -7.56 -0.07 -16.64
N MET A 62 -6.44 -0.61 -16.16
CA MET A 62 -5.10 -0.25 -16.63
C MET A 62 -4.82 -0.60 -18.10
N ASN A 63 -5.67 -1.40 -18.75
CA ASN A 63 -5.57 -1.64 -20.19
C ASN A 63 -6.14 -0.49 -21.03
N ASP A 64 -6.86 0.45 -20.43
CA ASP A 64 -7.46 1.57 -21.13
C ASP A 64 -6.41 2.48 -21.76
N ASN A 65 -6.83 3.17 -22.82
CA ASN A 65 -5.96 4.04 -23.58
C ASN A 65 -5.61 5.32 -22.80
N CYS A 66 -4.33 5.63 -22.72
CA CYS A 66 -3.77 6.89 -22.28
C CYS A 66 -2.92 7.49 -23.41
N LYS A 67 -3.40 8.59 -24.01
CA LYS A 67 -2.81 9.20 -25.21
C LYS A 67 -2.61 8.16 -26.34
N LEU A 68 -1.37 7.85 -26.72
CA LEU A 68 -1.01 6.89 -27.79
C LEU A 68 -0.63 5.50 -27.25
N THR A 69 -0.86 5.22 -25.97
CA THR A 69 -0.49 3.97 -25.31
C THR A 69 -1.57 3.53 -24.30
N THR A 70 -1.30 2.51 -23.46
CA THR A 70 -2.20 2.11 -22.36
C THR A 70 -1.76 2.71 -21.03
N LYS A 71 -2.67 2.83 -20.05
CA LYS A 71 -2.34 3.26 -18.67
C LYS A 71 -1.26 2.36 -18.05
N LEU A 72 -1.32 1.04 -18.27
CA LEU A 72 -0.31 0.07 -17.86
C LEU A 72 1.08 0.33 -18.47
N LYS A 73 1.15 0.70 -19.75
CA LYS A 73 2.43 1.06 -20.38
C LYS A 73 2.97 2.39 -19.84
N GLN A 74 2.09 3.35 -19.56
CA GLN A 74 2.45 4.60 -18.91
C GLN A 74 3.03 4.33 -17.50
N GLU A 75 2.35 3.51 -16.70
CA GLU A 75 2.81 3.09 -15.38
C GLU A 75 4.24 2.54 -15.42
N LYS A 76 4.49 1.54 -16.27
CA LYS A 76 5.81 0.92 -16.38
C LYS A 76 6.90 1.90 -16.78
N ALA A 77 6.58 2.82 -17.71
CA ALA A 77 7.52 3.86 -18.11
C ALA A 77 7.83 4.82 -16.95
N LEU A 78 6.83 5.20 -16.15
CA LEU A 78 7.01 6.06 -14.99
C LEU A 78 7.75 5.37 -13.85
N ILE A 79 7.49 4.09 -13.59
CA ILE A 79 8.23 3.31 -12.58
C ILE A 79 9.71 3.18 -12.98
N ASN A 80 10.00 2.95 -14.26
CA ASN A 80 11.38 2.91 -14.75
C ASN A 80 12.06 4.27 -14.60
N LEU A 81 11.42 5.35 -15.05
CA LEU A 81 11.96 6.71 -14.91
C LEU A 81 12.17 7.09 -13.43
N PHE A 82 11.23 6.73 -12.56
CA PHE A 82 11.34 6.89 -11.11
C PHE A 82 12.57 6.17 -10.56
N ASN A 83 12.71 4.88 -10.88
CA ASN A 83 13.84 4.05 -10.46
C ASN A 83 15.20 4.58 -10.97
N ASP A 84 15.24 5.06 -12.21
CA ASP A 84 16.45 5.64 -12.79
C ASP A 84 16.84 6.95 -12.12
N THR A 85 15.85 7.74 -11.69
CA THR A 85 16.03 9.05 -11.04
C THR A 85 16.42 8.96 -9.55
N ILE A 86 16.16 7.84 -8.86
CA ILE A 86 16.62 7.63 -7.47
C ILE A 86 18.15 7.73 -7.41
N PRO A 87 18.74 8.67 -6.61
CA PRO A 87 20.18 8.80 -6.50
C PRO A 87 20.79 7.67 -5.68
N ASN A 88 22.12 7.69 -5.50
CA ASN A 88 22.85 6.66 -4.77
C ASN A 88 22.56 6.74 -3.26
N LEU A 89 21.46 6.13 -2.85
CA LEU A 89 20.96 6.08 -1.48
C LEU A 89 21.15 4.67 -0.89
N LYS A 90 21.29 4.58 0.42
CA LYS A 90 21.31 3.31 1.14
C LYS A 90 19.86 2.94 1.49
N LEU A 91 19.19 2.24 0.59
CA LEU A 91 17.77 1.91 0.70
C LEU A 91 17.55 0.40 0.78
N ASN A 92 16.46 0.00 1.45
CA ASN A 92 15.77 -1.26 1.15
C ASN A 92 14.56 -0.98 0.25
N ALA A 93 14.25 -1.91 -0.65
CA ALA A 93 13.15 -1.80 -1.59
C ALA A 93 12.30 -3.08 -1.58
N ALA A 94 11.01 -2.88 -1.75
CA ALA A 94 10.04 -3.92 -2.07
C ALA A 94 9.16 -3.45 -3.24
N ALA A 95 8.47 -4.38 -3.87
CA ALA A 95 7.37 -4.05 -4.77
C ALA A 95 6.28 -5.10 -4.68
N ARG A 96 5.05 -4.65 -4.86
CA ARG A 96 3.85 -5.47 -4.81
C ARG A 96 2.94 -5.09 -5.96
N ALA A 97 2.32 -6.08 -6.59
CA ALA A 97 1.26 -5.83 -7.55
C ALA A 97 -0.10 -6.15 -6.93
N PHE A 98 -1.15 -5.54 -7.46
CA PHE A 98 -2.53 -5.82 -7.09
C PHE A 98 -3.44 -5.89 -8.32
N GLY A 99 -4.49 -6.70 -8.24
CA GLY A 99 -5.35 -7.07 -9.36
C GLY A 99 -5.68 -8.56 -9.32
N GLN A 100 -6.07 -9.13 -10.44
CA GLN A 100 -6.18 -10.58 -10.58
C GLN A 100 -4.93 -11.16 -11.24
N LYS A 101 -4.36 -12.23 -10.67
CA LYS A 101 -3.21 -12.92 -11.27
C LYS A 101 -3.61 -13.69 -12.55
N ASN A 102 -4.82 -14.24 -12.57
CA ASN A 102 -5.45 -14.82 -13.76
C ASN A 102 -6.98 -14.61 -13.73
N VAL A 103 -7.67 -14.93 -14.83
CA VAL A 103 -9.10 -14.61 -15.05
C VAL A 103 -10.05 -15.32 -14.08
N PHE A 104 -9.60 -16.39 -13.41
CA PHE A 104 -10.43 -17.22 -12.54
C PHE A 104 -10.11 -17.07 -11.05
N GLU A 105 -9.09 -16.28 -10.70
CA GLU A 105 -8.71 -16.02 -9.32
C GLU A 105 -9.43 -14.79 -8.75
N ASP A 106 -9.60 -14.77 -7.44
CA ASP A 106 -10.11 -13.58 -6.75
C ASP A 106 -9.11 -12.43 -6.86
N ALA A 107 -9.64 -11.21 -6.83
CA ALA A 107 -8.82 -10.00 -6.78
C ALA A 107 -7.95 -10.00 -5.51
N THR A 108 -6.64 -9.85 -5.69
CA THR A 108 -5.65 -10.02 -4.64
C THR A 108 -4.46 -9.09 -4.82
N SER A 109 -3.49 -9.15 -3.90
CA SER A 109 -2.18 -8.54 -4.07
C SER A 109 -1.09 -9.59 -3.86
N TRP A 110 0.05 -9.43 -4.53
CA TRP A 110 1.18 -10.34 -4.38
C TRP A 110 2.51 -9.58 -4.40
N ASN A 111 3.43 -10.04 -3.55
CA ASN A 111 4.79 -9.52 -3.51
C ASN A 111 5.50 -9.87 -4.82
N LEU A 112 6.20 -8.90 -5.40
CA LEU A 112 7.05 -9.09 -6.58
C LEU A 112 8.49 -9.35 -6.18
N PHE A 113 8.97 -8.61 -5.18
CA PHE A 113 10.22 -8.86 -4.50
C PHE A 113 10.28 -8.07 -3.18
N GLY A 114 11.27 -8.45 -2.37
CA GLY A 114 11.66 -7.70 -1.19
C GLY A 114 10.66 -7.77 -0.02
N PRO A 115 10.95 -7.07 1.08
CA PRO A 115 12.04 -6.11 1.24
C PRO A 115 13.45 -6.71 1.09
N ALA A 116 14.32 -6.01 0.35
CA ALA A 116 15.71 -6.37 0.17
C ALA A 116 16.55 -5.11 -0.08
N ALA A 117 17.89 -5.22 0.02
CA ALA A 117 18.77 -4.10 -0.33
C ALA A 117 18.48 -3.60 -1.75
N TYR A 118 18.31 -2.28 -1.90
CA TYR A 118 17.88 -1.68 -3.16
C TYR A 118 18.92 -1.87 -4.27
N ASN A 119 18.44 -2.32 -5.42
CA ASN A 119 19.19 -2.46 -6.65
C ASN A 119 18.34 -1.92 -7.81
N LYS A 120 18.94 -1.10 -8.68
CA LYS A 120 18.24 -0.47 -9.83
C LYS A 120 17.65 -1.48 -10.81
N ALA A 121 18.12 -2.73 -10.86
CA ALA A 121 17.54 -3.74 -11.76
C ALA A 121 16.23 -4.36 -11.25
N ALA A 122 16.00 -4.39 -9.92
CA ALA A 122 14.94 -5.18 -9.32
C ALA A 122 13.53 -4.75 -9.75
N LEU A 123 13.26 -3.43 -9.73
CA LEU A 123 11.96 -2.88 -10.15
C LEU A 123 11.66 -3.15 -11.63
N PRO A 124 12.53 -2.76 -12.60
CA PRO A 124 12.32 -3.06 -14.01
C PRO A 124 12.08 -4.55 -14.30
N ASP A 125 12.86 -5.44 -13.67
CA ASP A 125 12.74 -6.89 -13.86
C ASP A 125 11.41 -7.42 -13.32
N ALA A 126 10.99 -6.93 -12.15
CA ALA A 126 9.75 -7.33 -11.49
C ALA A 126 8.49 -6.95 -12.30
N ILE A 127 8.47 -5.76 -12.92
CA ILE A 127 7.30 -5.28 -13.68
C ILE A 127 7.35 -5.70 -15.16
N LYS A 128 8.48 -6.23 -15.65
CA LYS A 128 8.64 -6.66 -17.05
C LYS A 128 7.52 -7.60 -17.52
N PRO A 129 7.08 -8.63 -16.76
CA PRO A 129 6.06 -9.58 -17.21
C PRO A 129 4.67 -8.99 -17.40
N PHE A 130 4.42 -7.78 -16.89
CA PHE A 130 3.11 -7.13 -16.97
C PHE A 130 2.85 -6.62 -18.37
N THR A 131 2.04 -7.36 -19.11
CA THR A 131 1.63 -7.04 -20.49
C THR A 131 0.14 -6.74 -20.61
N TRP A 132 -0.66 -7.17 -19.62
CA TRP A 132 -2.11 -7.05 -19.63
C TRP A 132 -2.65 -7.09 -18.20
N GLY A 133 -3.48 -6.11 -17.85
CA GLY A 133 -4.13 -6.04 -16.54
C GLY A 133 -5.43 -6.88 -16.48
N ARG A 134 -5.80 -7.35 -15.29
CA ARG A 134 -6.94 -8.26 -15.08
C ARG A 134 -7.68 -7.92 -13.79
N GLY A 135 -9.00 -8.12 -13.82
CA GLY A 135 -9.84 -8.01 -12.62
C GLY A 135 -10.04 -6.60 -12.13
N LEU A 136 -10.50 -6.52 -10.88
CA LEU A 136 -10.74 -5.27 -10.16
C LEU A 136 -9.43 -4.74 -9.53
N SER A 137 -9.51 -3.62 -8.80
CA SER A 137 -8.37 -2.90 -8.22
C SER A 137 -8.34 -2.99 -6.68
N PRO A 138 -7.90 -4.13 -6.10
CA PRO A 138 -7.86 -4.34 -4.65
C PRO A 138 -6.67 -3.63 -3.98
N LEU A 139 -6.61 -2.30 -4.11
CA LEU A 139 -5.53 -1.48 -3.55
C LEU A 139 -5.47 -1.57 -2.01
N ASP A 140 -6.60 -1.86 -1.34
CA ASP A 140 -6.62 -2.15 0.10
C ASP A 140 -5.79 -3.40 0.46
N LYS A 141 -5.86 -4.45 -0.35
CA LYS A 141 -5.03 -5.66 -0.20
C LYS A 141 -3.56 -5.36 -0.49
N ALA A 142 -3.28 -4.42 -1.39
CA ALA A 142 -1.91 -3.99 -1.66
C ALA A 142 -1.32 -3.30 -0.42
N PHE A 143 -2.06 -2.38 0.21
CA PHE A 143 -1.64 -1.71 1.44
C PHE A 143 -1.57 -2.66 2.64
N ASP A 144 -2.52 -3.56 2.82
CA ASP A 144 -2.46 -4.58 3.88
C ASP A 144 -1.22 -5.49 3.68
N GLY A 145 -0.91 -5.86 2.42
CA GLY A 145 0.28 -6.61 2.04
C GLY A 145 1.58 -5.86 2.30
N ALA A 146 1.68 -4.60 1.85
CA ALA A 146 2.85 -3.75 2.10
C ALA A 146 3.05 -3.45 3.60
N THR A 147 1.96 -3.38 4.37
CA THR A 147 2.03 -3.29 5.82
C THR A 147 2.67 -4.55 6.41
N ALA A 148 2.42 -5.73 5.84
CA ALA A 148 3.09 -6.96 6.28
C ALA A 148 4.56 -7.00 5.81
N ASP A 149 4.82 -6.65 4.55
CA ASP A 149 6.14 -6.69 3.93
C ASP A 149 7.12 -5.79 4.70
N LEU A 150 6.72 -4.55 5.04
CA LEU A 150 7.58 -3.56 5.72
C LEU A 150 7.70 -3.74 7.25
N LYS A 151 7.13 -4.79 7.84
CA LYS A 151 7.04 -4.94 9.31
C LYS A 151 8.40 -4.96 10.01
N SER A 152 9.40 -5.58 9.37
CA SER A 152 10.78 -5.66 9.90
C SER A 152 11.65 -4.45 9.56
N GLU A 153 11.18 -3.57 8.68
CA GLU A 153 11.96 -2.43 8.23
C GLU A 153 12.05 -1.36 9.34
N SER A 154 13.20 -0.70 9.43
CA SER A 154 13.47 0.35 10.41
C SER A 154 13.62 1.71 9.73
N GLY A 155 13.52 2.80 10.50
CA GLY A 155 13.65 4.15 9.96
C GLY A 155 12.42 4.61 9.17
N GLN A 156 12.63 5.57 8.28
CA GLN A 156 11.59 6.22 7.50
C GLN A 156 11.18 5.36 6.29
N LEU A 157 9.87 5.23 6.09
CA LEU A 157 9.21 4.37 5.11
C LEU A 157 8.47 5.23 4.09
N ALA A 158 8.58 4.86 2.81
CA ALA A 158 7.77 5.45 1.75
C ALA A 158 7.00 4.36 1.01
N VAL A 159 5.68 4.51 0.89
CA VAL A 159 4.85 3.63 0.05
C VAL A 159 4.32 4.47 -1.11
N ILE A 160 4.59 4.03 -2.33
CA ILE A 160 4.25 4.75 -3.56
C ILE A 160 3.31 3.88 -4.39
N ALA A 161 2.04 4.28 -4.49
CA ALA A 161 1.05 3.56 -5.27
C ALA A 161 0.84 4.20 -6.64
N PHE A 162 1.06 3.42 -7.70
CA PHE A 162 0.72 3.77 -9.07
C PHE A 162 -0.63 3.13 -9.41
N SER A 163 -1.61 3.92 -9.85
CA SER A 163 -2.96 3.43 -10.21
C SER A 163 -3.75 4.53 -10.92
N ASP A 164 -4.81 4.17 -11.64
CA ASP A 164 -5.82 5.12 -12.11
C ASP A 164 -6.96 5.36 -11.10
N GLY A 165 -7.01 4.59 -10.01
CA GLY A 165 -8.03 4.73 -8.97
C GLY A 165 -9.40 4.16 -9.35
N GLU A 166 -9.51 3.43 -10.46
CA GLU A 166 -10.77 2.86 -10.97
C GLU A 166 -10.99 1.43 -10.45
N ASP A 167 -12.23 0.92 -10.54
CA ASP A 167 -12.63 -0.44 -10.14
C ASP A 167 -12.34 -0.76 -8.65
N MET A 168 -12.47 0.23 -7.76
CA MET A 168 -12.16 0.14 -6.32
C MET A 168 -13.38 0.03 -5.39
N GLU A 169 -14.61 0.00 -5.92
CA GLU A 169 -15.86 0.18 -5.16
C GLU A 169 -16.11 -0.91 -4.12
N ALA A 170 -15.57 -2.10 -4.34
CA ALA A 170 -15.66 -3.24 -3.42
C ALA A 170 -14.59 -3.24 -2.32
N TYR A 171 -13.69 -2.26 -2.31
CA TYR A 171 -12.48 -2.24 -1.47
C TYR A 171 -12.42 -0.99 -0.59
N ASP A 172 -11.54 -0.99 0.41
CA ASP A 172 -11.34 0.17 1.29
C ASP A 172 -9.87 0.65 1.30
N PRO A 173 -9.35 1.21 0.19
CA PRO A 173 -7.96 1.65 0.09
C PRO A 173 -7.60 2.71 1.13
N VAL A 174 -8.52 3.66 1.38
CA VAL A 174 -8.34 4.72 2.37
C VAL A 174 -8.26 4.13 3.79
N GLY A 175 -9.11 3.15 4.12
CA GLY A 175 -9.04 2.43 5.39
C GLY A 175 -7.73 1.67 5.56
N ALA A 176 -7.26 0.97 4.52
CA ALA A 176 -5.97 0.27 4.56
C ALA A 176 -4.77 1.23 4.72
N ALA A 177 -4.76 2.35 4.00
CA ALA A 177 -3.76 3.40 4.16
C ALA A 177 -3.76 3.98 5.60
N LYS A 178 -4.95 4.21 6.20
CA LYS A 178 -5.08 4.64 7.60
C LYS A 178 -4.56 3.59 8.59
N LYS A 179 -4.80 2.30 8.33
CA LYS A 179 -4.24 1.21 9.15
C LYS A 179 -2.71 1.21 9.08
N MET A 180 -2.13 1.33 7.88
CA MET A 180 -0.69 1.44 7.71
C MET A 180 -0.11 2.64 8.47
N LYS A 181 -0.73 3.81 8.34
CA LYS A 181 -0.34 5.01 9.10
C LYS A 181 -0.43 4.78 10.61
N SER A 182 -1.43 4.03 11.08
CA SER A 182 -1.57 3.68 12.50
C SER A 182 -0.50 2.69 12.96
N ALA A 183 -0.08 1.76 12.10
CA ALA A 183 0.95 0.78 12.40
C ALA A 183 2.35 1.39 12.52
N TYR A 184 2.68 2.35 11.64
CA TYR A 184 4.03 2.91 11.55
C TYR A 184 4.15 4.35 12.08
N GLY A 185 3.05 5.04 12.36
CA GLY A 185 3.05 6.41 12.84
C GLY A 185 3.75 7.36 11.86
N ASP A 186 4.58 8.26 12.38
CA ASP A 186 5.32 9.24 11.58
C ASP A 186 6.50 8.66 10.79
N ARG A 187 6.71 7.35 10.90
CA ARG A 187 7.70 6.67 10.06
C ARG A 187 7.22 6.44 8.64
N VAL A 188 5.91 6.40 8.35
CA VAL A 188 5.41 6.10 7.01
C VAL A 188 4.78 7.33 6.34
N CYS A 189 5.17 7.56 5.09
CA CYS A 189 4.49 8.46 4.16
C CYS A 189 3.95 7.68 2.96
N ILE A 190 2.73 8.04 2.54
CA ILE A 190 2.01 7.38 1.45
C ILE A 190 1.88 8.37 0.30
N TYR A 191 2.43 8.01 -0.85
CA TYR A 191 2.41 8.82 -2.07
C TYR A 191 1.59 8.09 -3.13
N THR A 192 0.86 8.84 -3.94
CA THR A 192 0.06 8.25 -5.02
C THR A 192 0.41 8.89 -6.35
N VAL A 193 0.48 8.07 -7.39
CA VAL A 193 0.69 8.49 -8.78
C VAL A 193 -0.56 8.11 -9.55
N LEU A 194 -1.38 9.10 -9.85
CA LEU A 194 -2.61 8.93 -10.62
C LEU A 194 -2.31 8.83 -12.12
N LEU A 195 -2.71 7.73 -12.73
CA LEU A 195 -2.46 7.41 -14.14
C LEU A 195 -3.66 7.74 -15.03
N GLY A 196 -3.43 7.80 -16.35
CA GLY A 196 -4.45 8.18 -17.34
C GLY A 196 -4.44 9.66 -17.73
N ASP A 197 -5.36 10.03 -18.62
CA ASP A 197 -5.46 11.37 -19.23
C ASP A 197 -6.71 12.10 -18.72
N LYS A 198 -6.48 13.17 -17.93
CA LYS A 198 -7.55 14.00 -17.35
C LYS A 198 -8.28 14.86 -18.38
N THR A 199 -7.79 15.01 -19.61
CA THR A 199 -8.46 15.84 -20.63
C THR A 199 -9.70 15.16 -21.23
N LYS A 200 -9.91 13.85 -21.00
CA LYS A 200 -11.09 13.09 -21.45
C LYS A 200 -12.19 12.92 -20.41
N THR A 201 -12.07 13.53 -19.22
CA THR A 201 -13.05 13.40 -18.14
C THR A 201 -14.12 14.51 -18.13
N ILE A 202 -14.12 15.43 -19.11
CA ILE A 202 -15.03 16.59 -19.09
C ILE A 202 -16.46 16.27 -19.56
N ASP A 203 -16.71 15.19 -20.31
CA ASP A 203 -18.00 15.07 -21.04
C ASP A 203 -18.92 13.88 -20.73
N ILE A 204 -18.70 13.11 -19.66
CA ILE A 204 -19.74 12.19 -19.15
C ILE A 204 -19.60 12.09 -17.63
N GLY A 205 -20.67 12.40 -16.89
CA GLY A 205 -20.70 12.56 -15.43
C GLY A 205 -20.00 11.45 -14.62
N ASP A 206 -19.46 11.84 -13.47
CA ASP A 206 -18.80 11.04 -12.41
C ASP A 206 -17.40 10.45 -12.68
N LYS A 207 -16.54 11.13 -13.47
CA LYS A 207 -15.15 10.68 -13.72
C LYS A 207 -14.05 11.26 -12.80
N ASN A 208 -14.42 11.76 -11.62
CA ASN A 208 -13.44 12.24 -10.62
C ASN A 208 -13.19 11.23 -9.48
N GLU A 209 -13.81 10.05 -9.51
CA GLU A 209 -13.71 9.06 -8.43
C GLU A 209 -12.28 8.56 -8.22
N GLY A 210 -11.57 8.20 -9.29
CA GLY A 210 -10.16 7.78 -9.18
C GLY A 210 -9.24 8.88 -8.65
N VAL A 211 -9.46 10.13 -9.05
CA VAL A 211 -8.72 11.30 -8.51
C VAL A 211 -8.96 11.44 -7.01
N ASN A 212 -10.23 11.41 -6.60
CA ASN A 212 -10.61 11.56 -5.20
C ASN A 212 -10.08 10.40 -4.34
N MET A 213 -10.19 9.17 -4.84
CA MET A 213 -9.69 7.97 -4.17
C MET A 213 -8.18 8.06 -3.94
N MET A 214 -7.40 8.30 -5.00
CA MET A 214 -5.94 8.36 -4.90
C MET A 214 -5.45 9.54 -4.05
N GLN A 215 -6.17 10.66 -4.04
CA GLN A 215 -5.89 11.78 -3.16
C GLN A 215 -6.17 11.41 -1.69
N GLN A 216 -7.34 10.83 -1.40
CA GLN A 216 -7.72 10.41 -0.04
C GLN A 216 -6.77 9.36 0.53
N VAL A 217 -6.23 8.47 -0.30
CA VAL A 217 -5.20 7.50 0.08
C VAL A 217 -3.90 8.18 0.47
N ALA A 218 -3.41 9.16 -0.31
CA ALA A 218 -2.21 9.92 0.05
C ALA A 218 -2.42 10.73 1.34
N ASP A 219 -3.57 11.40 1.47
CA ASP A 219 -3.94 12.22 2.63
C ASP A 219 -4.02 11.38 3.92
N ALA A 220 -4.44 10.11 3.81
CA ALA A 220 -4.44 9.18 4.94
C ALA A 220 -3.04 8.98 5.56
N GLY A 221 -1.97 9.13 4.76
CA GLY A 221 -0.58 9.10 5.23
C GLY A 221 -0.12 10.35 5.97
N LYS A 222 -0.84 11.48 5.86
CA LYS A 222 -0.58 12.81 6.47
C LYS A 222 0.73 13.52 6.08
N CYS A 223 1.67 12.85 5.42
CA CYS A 223 2.95 13.44 5.01
C CYS A 223 3.31 13.22 3.54
N GLY A 224 2.58 12.35 2.84
CA GLY A 224 2.72 12.19 1.39
C GLY A 224 1.72 13.05 0.63
N PHE A 225 1.68 12.87 -0.69
CA PHE A 225 0.87 13.65 -1.61
C PHE A 225 0.60 12.86 -2.89
N MET A 226 -0.41 13.28 -3.64
CA MET A 226 -0.70 12.75 -4.96
C MET A 226 0.01 13.59 -6.04
N VAL A 227 0.51 12.91 -7.08
CA VAL A 227 0.93 13.51 -8.35
C VAL A 227 0.17 12.84 -9.50
N THR A 228 0.13 13.49 -10.64
CA THR A 228 -0.38 12.85 -11.86
C THR A 228 0.78 12.26 -12.66
N GLY A 229 0.53 11.17 -13.38
CA GLY A 229 1.50 10.58 -14.28
C GLY A 229 1.99 11.57 -15.34
N GLU A 230 1.14 12.51 -15.77
CA GLU A 230 1.53 13.61 -16.64
C GLU A 230 2.56 14.55 -15.98
N SER A 231 2.31 14.97 -14.73
CA SER A 231 3.20 15.91 -14.01
C SER A 231 4.61 15.36 -13.78
N ILE A 232 4.76 14.04 -13.67
CA ILE A 232 6.04 13.38 -13.45
C ILE A 232 6.59 12.68 -14.70
N SER A 233 5.92 12.81 -15.85
CA SER A 233 6.40 12.19 -17.11
C SER A 233 7.63 12.86 -17.71
N THR A 234 7.98 14.05 -17.23
CA THR A 234 9.19 14.78 -17.65
C THR A 234 10.37 14.46 -16.73
N PRO A 235 11.62 14.53 -17.21
CA PRO A 235 12.81 14.33 -16.38
C PRO A 235 12.79 15.19 -15.11
N GLN A 236 12.49 16.49 -15.23
CA GLN A 236 12.46 17.39 -14.09
C GLN A 236 11.29 17.10 -13.14
N GLY A 237 10.09 16.84 -13.67
CA GLY A 237 8.93 16.50 -12.85
C GLY A 237 9.16 15.23 -12.02
N MET A 238 9.82 14.22 -12.60
CA MET A 238 10.23 13.03 -11.85
C MET A 238 11.31 13.35 -10.82
N ALA A 239 12.30 14.18 -11.16
CA ALA A 239 13.35 14.60 -10.22
C ALA A 239 12.76 15.29 -8.99
N ASP A 240 11.82 16.22 -9.19
CA ASP A 240 11.14 16.94 -8.12
C ASP A 240 10.31 15.99 -7.25
N PHE A 241 9.68 14.98 -7.86
CA PHE A 241 8.95 13.94 -7.13
C PHE A 241 9.89 13.08 -6.28
N VAL A 242 10.96 12.53 -6.86
CA VAL A 242 11.96 11.71 -6.16
C VAL A 242 12.63 12.50 -5.04
N GLU A 243 12.97 13.77 -5.28
CA GLU A 243 13.55 14.66 -4.26
C GLU A 243 12.61 14.80 -3.06
N LYS A 244 11.32 15.08 -3.28
CA LYS A 244 10.33 15.21 -2.19
C LYS A 244 10.08 13.89 -1.44
N VAL A 245 10.13 12.75 -2.13
CA VAL A 245 9.93 11.43 -1.52
C VAL A 245 11.15 11.05 -0.67
N PHE A 246 12.36 11.08 -1.25
CA PHE A 246 13.54 10.43 -0.69
C PHE A 246 14.55 11.35 -0.03
N LEU A 247 14.47 12.66 -0.26
CA LEU A 247 15.47 13.63 0.20
C LEU A 247 14.84 14.68 1.11
N LYS A 248 15.71 15.35 1.87
CA LYS A 248 15.38 16.52 2.69
C LYS A 248 16.59 17.43 2.80
N THR A 249 16.36 18.68 3.16
CA THR A 249 17.45 19.56 3.57
C THR A 249 18.06 19.09 4.90
N PRO A 250 19.39 19.18 5.07
CA PRO A 250 20.01 18.95 6.37
C PRO A 250 19.45 19.93 7.41
N PRO A 251 19.38 19.55 8.70
CA PRO A 251 19.15 20.50 9.78
C PRO A 251 20.16 21.65 9.66
N PRO A 252 19.78 22.90 9.97
CA PRO A 252 20.74 23.99 10.05
C PRO A 252 21.91 23.55 10.93
N ALA A 253 23.14 23.76 10.45
CA ALA A 253 24.32 23.48 11.26
C ALA A 253 24.13 24.19 12.61
N ALA A 254 24.17 23.42 13.71
CA ALA A 254 24.14 24.00 15.03
C ALA A 254 25.23 25.10 15.07
N PRO A 255 24.93 26.31 15.58
CA PRO A 255 25.94 27.35 15.68
C PRO A 255 27.16 26.75 16.38
N ALA A 256 28.33 26.94 15.79
CA ALA A 256 29.59 26.46 16.35
C ALA A 256 29.62 26.82 17.85
N PRO A 257 29.94 25.87 18.75
CA PRO A 257 30.05 26.20 20.16
C PRO A 257 31.02 27.37 20.29
N ALA A 258 30.55 28.47 20.92
CA ALA A 258 31.39 29.61 21.25
C ALA A 258 32.65 29.11 21.97
N PRO A 259 33.83 29.73 21.76
CA PRO A 259 35.05 29.32 22.44
C PRO A 259 34.81 29.31 23.95
N VAL A 260 34.81 28.10 24.53
CA VAL A 260 34.62 27.89 25.96
C VAL A 260 35.83 28.48 26.66
N VAL A 261 35.63 29.56 27.42
CA VAL A 261 36.59 30.02 28.42
C VAL A 261 36.62 28.97 29.51
N GLU A 262 37.78 28.37 29.73
CA GLU A 262 38.02 27.28 30.67
C GLU A 262 37.88 27.81 32.12
N GLU A 263 36.83 27.37 32.82
CA GLU A 263 36.64 27.60 34.26
C GLU A 263 37.22 26.38 35.03
N PRO A 264 37.94 26.57 36.15
CA PRO A 264 38.79 25.51 36.70
C PRO A 264 37.98 24.41 37.42
N LYS A 265 38.40 23.17 37.18
CA LYS A 265 37.84 21.92 37.73
C LYS A 265 37.97 21.82 39.26
N PRO A 266 36.98 21.28 39.98
CA PRO A 266 37.20 20.69 41.30
C PRO A 266 37.73 19.24 41.20
N VAL A 267 38.62 18.91 42.13
CA VAL A 267 39.37 17.65 42.36
C VAL A 267 38.45 16.54 42.91
N PRO A 268 38.75 15.23 42.74
CA PRO A 268 37.78 14.14 42.85
C PRO A 268 37.62 13.59 44.27
N THR A 269 36.45 13.02 44.57
CA THR A 269 36.19 12.22 45.79
C THR A 269 35.92 10.75 45.39
N PRO A 270 36.34 9.74 46.18
CA PRO A 270 36.47 8.35 45.73
C PRO A 270 35.14 7.60 45.54
N ALA A 271 35.17 6.65 44.59
CA ALA A 271 34.08 5.77 44.23
C ALA A 271 33.87 4.62 45.25
N ALA A 272 32.59 4.28 45.47
CA ALA A 272 32.11 2.94 45.83
C ALA A 272 30.58 2.86 45.54
N PRO A 273 30.01 1.65 45.42
CA PRO A 273 29.85 0.85 44.21
C PRO A 273 28.47 1.02 43.54
N GLU A 274 28.40 0.71 42.25
CA GLU A 274 27.19 0.77 41.41
C GLU A 274 26.04 -0.10 41.94
N PRO A 275 24.79 0.42 42.02
CA PRO A 275 23.60 -0.40 42.01
C PRO A 275 23.25 -0.78 40.56
N GLN A 276 23.02 -2.06 40.35
CA GLN A 276 22.60 -2.69 39.09
C GLN A 276 21.34 -2.05 38.49
N PRO A 277 21.16 -2.11 37.15
CA PRO A 277 20.05 -1.46 36.48
C PRO A 277 18.72 -2.10 36.84
N VAL A 278 17.82 -1.28 37.38
CA VAL A 278 16.40 -1.61 37.56
C VAL A 278 15.76 -1.73 36.16
N PRO A 279 14.97 -2.78 35.87
CA PRO A 279 14.36 -2.95 34.56
C PRO A 279 13.33 -1.85 34.28
N GLU A 280 13.45 -1.21 33.11
CA GLU A 280 12.51 -0.23 32.61
C GLU A 280 11.08 -0.80 32.49
N PRO A 281 10.03 0.04 32.68
CA PRO A 281 8.65 -0.40 32.58
C PRO A 281 8.32 -0.80 31.13
N LYS A 282 7.80 -2.02 30.97
CA LYS A 282 7.31 -2.58 29.71
C LYS A 282 6.40 -1.58 28.98
N ALA A 283 6.79 -1.28 27.75
CA ALA A 283 6.03 -0.48 26.81
C ALA A 283 4.58 -0.99 26.69
N LYS A 284 3.64 -0.05 26.69
CA LYS A 284 2.20 -0.30 26.52
C LYS A 284 1.94 -0.93 25.15
N ALA A 285 1.58 -2.22 25.12
CA ALA A 285 0.87 -2.86 24.01
C ALA A 285 -0.44 -2.11 23.63
N PRO A 286 -0.84 -2.12 22.34
CA PRO A 286 -2.04 -1.45 21.84
C PRO A 286 -3.33 -2.13 22.35
N ALA A 287 -4.35 -1.32 22.60
CA ALA A 287 -5.66 -1.78 23.05
C ALA A 287 -6.41 -2.53 21.93
N GLY A 288 -6.87 -3.75 22.23
CA GLY A 288 -7.91 -4.50 21.51
C GLY A 288 -7.52 -5.04 20.11
N MET A 289 -7.21 -6.33 20.00
CA MET A 289 -7.09 -7.01 18.71
C MET A 289 -8.46 -7.49 18.25
N THR A 290 -9.02 -6.85 17.22
CA THR A 290 -10.31 -7.29 16.67
C THR A 290 -10.07 -8.47 15.73
N LEU A 291 -10.43 -9.69 16.17
CA LEU A 291 -10.55 -10.82 15.26
C LEU A 291 -11.79 -10.61 14.37
N LYS A 292 -11.73 -11.06 13.12
CA LYS A 292 -12.88 -11.04 12.21
C LYS A 292 -13.23 -12.45 11.79
N ILE A 293 -13.64 -13.25 12.77
CA ILE A 293 -14.15 -14.60 12.55
C ILE A 293 -15.62 -14.47 12.17
N GLN A 294 -15.95 -14.88 10.95
CA GLN A 294 -17.34 -14.92 10.50
C GLN A 294 -17.89 -16.32 10.71
N PHE A 295 -19.15 -16.37 11.13
CA PHE A 295 -19.85 -17.61 11.38
C PHE A 295 -21.08 -17.67 10.47
N ALA A 296 -21.36 -18.86 9.94
CA ALA A 296 -22.61 -19.11 9.25
C ALA A 296 -23.80 -18.85 10.18
N THR A 297 -24.96 -18.54 9.59
CA THR A 297 -26.20 -18.30 10.32
C THR A 297 -26.53 -19.48 11.22
N GLY A 298 -26.72 -19.20 12.52
CA GLY A 298 -27.06 -20.22 13.53
C GLY A 298 -25.92 -21.17 13.95
N LYS A 299 -24.70 -21.02 13.41
CA LYS A 299 -23.55 -21.87 13.75
C LYS A 299 -22.50 -21.14 14.61
N SER A 300 -21.75 -21.93 15.37
CA SER A 300 -20.57 -21.52 16.14
C SER A 300 -19.30 -22.27 15.75
N ASP A 301 -19.36 -23.10 14.70
CA ASP A 301 -18.18 -23.83 14.21
C ASP A 301 -17.18 -22.85 13.56
N ILE A 302 -15.91 -23.01 13.93
CA ILE A 302 -14.81 -22.21 13.38
C ILE A 302 -14.38 -22.84 12.06
N GLN A 303 -14.52 -22.10 10.96
CA GLN A 303 -14.05 -22.59 9.67
C GLN A 303 -12.51 -22.60 9.60
N PRO A 304 -11.90 -23.57 8.89
CA PRO A 304 -10.44 -23.71 8.80
C PRO A 304 -9.71 -22.43 8.37
N GLN A 305 -10.34 -21.61 7.51
CA GLN A 305 -9.81 -20.32 7.05
C GLN A 305 -9.54 -19.31 8.18
N TYR A 306 -10.15 -19.48 9.36
CA TYR A 306 -9.96 -18.60 10.51
C TYR A 306 -8.89 -19.10 11.49
N ARG A 307 -8.31 -20.29 11.27
CA ARG A 307 -7.24 -20.85 12.11
C ARG A 307 -6.07 -19.89 12.27
N ALA A 308 -5.57 -19.34 11.16
CA ALA A 308 -4.43 -18.41 11.16
C ALA A 308 -4.73 -17.10 11.92
N GLU A 309 -5.99 -16.68 12.00
CA GLU A 309 -6.38 -15.48 12.74
C GLU A 309 -6.43 -15.76 14.25
N ILE A 310 -6.89 -16.95 14.63
CA ILE A 310 -6.90 -17.40 16.04
C ILE A 310 -5.47 -17.69 16.53
N GLU A 311 -4.61 -18.21 15.65
CA GLU A 311 -3.19 -18.47 15.92
C GLU A 311 -2.46 -17.20 16.38
N LYS A 312 -2.75 -16.03 15.78
CA LYS A 312 -2.18 -14.74 16.22
C LYS A 312 -2.49 -14.40 17.68
N VAL A 313 -3.68 -14.77 18.17
CA VAL A 313 -4.03 -14.58 19.59
C VAL A 313 -3.27 -15.53 20.47
N ALA A 314 -3.10 -16.78 20.04
CA ALA A 314 -2.31 -17.75 20.76
C ALA A 314 -0.83 -17.35 20.83
N GLU A 315 -0.23 -16.91 19.73
CA GLU A 315 1.14 -16.38 19.67
C GLU A 315 1.32 -15.23 20.66
N PHE A 316 0.42 -14.25 20.64
CA PHE A 316 0.49 -13.12 21.57
C PHE A 316 0.44 -13.58 23.04
N LEU A 317 -0.45 -14.51 23.39
CA LEU A 317 -0.57 -15.02 24.77
C LEU A 317 0.63 -15.87 25.19
N LYS A 318 1.29 -16.56 24.25
CA LYS A 318 2.54 -17.30 24.48
C LYS A 318 3.71 -16.35 24.72
N GLU A 319 3.83 -15.30 23.92
CA GLU A 319 4.86 -14.27 24.06
C GLU A 319 4.68 -13.41 25.32
N ASN A 320 3.45 -13.33 25.86
CA ASN A 320 3.12 -12.50 27.01
C ASN A 320 2.45 -13.31 28.14
N PRO A 321 3.19 -14.09 28.95
CA PRO A 321 2.62 -15.00 29.95
C PRO A 321 1.70 -14.35 31.01
N GLY A 322 1.90 -13.06 31.31
CA GLY A 322 1.09 -12.32 32.28
C GLY A 322 -0.22 -11.72 31.72
N SER A 323 -0.41 -11.72 30.40
CA SER A 323 -1.60 -11.13 29.78
C SER A 323 -2.79 -12.10 29.84
N THR A 324 -4.01 -11.58 29.95
CA THR A 324 -5.25 -12.35 29.76
C THR A 324 -6.03 -11.80 28.57
N VAL A 325 -7.02 -12.55 28.07
CA VAL A 325 -7.85 -12.12 26.93
C VAL A 325 -9.33 -12.33 27.21
N VAL A 326 -10.16 -11.37 26.77
CA VAL A 326 -11.61 -11.50 26.70
C VAL A 326 -12.02 -11.69 25.25
N ILE A 327 -12.60 -12.84 24.93
CA ILE A 327 -13.20 -13.14 23.64
C ILE A 327 -14.65 -12.64 23.67
N GLU A 328 -14.94 -11.63 22.87
CA GLU A 328 -16.24 -10.96 22.80
C GLU A 328 -17.01 -11.41 21.56
N GLY A 329 -18.14 -12.08 21.74
CA GLY A 329 -19.03 -12.47 20.65
C GLY A 329 -20.09 -11.42 20.35
N HIS A 330 -20.38 -11.19 19.08
CA HIS A 330 -21.39 -10.23 18.61
C HIS A 330 -22.27 -10.80 17.50
N THR A 331 -23.50 -10.32 17.42
CA THR A 331 -24.45 -10.60 16.33
C THR A 331 -24.94 -9.30 15.69
N ASP A 332 -25.65 -9.43 14.58
CA ASP A 332 -26.57 -8.37 14.15
C ASP A 332 -27.84 -8.36 15.01
N ASN A 333 -28.76 -7.45 14.72
CA ASN A 333 -30.04 -7.32 15.42
C ASN A 333 -31.17 -8.19 14.81
N ALA A 334 -30.87 -9.11 13.91
CA ALA A 334 -31.91 -9.94 13.30
C ALA A 334 -32.34 -11.04 14.28
N GLY A 335 -33.66 -11.18 14.49
CA GLY A 335 -34.23 -12.18 15.38
C GLY A 335 -34.27 -11.77 16.86
N ALA A 336 -34.62 -12.73 17.72
CA ALA A 336 -34.83 -12.46 19.14
C ALA A 336 -33.51 -12.15 19.87
N ARG A 337 -33.48 -11.06 20.66
CA ARG A 337 -32.29 -10.65 21.44
C ARG A 337 -31.73 -11.78 22.31
N ALA A 338 -32.58 -12.53 23.01
CA ALA A 338 -32.15 -13.64 23.85
C ALA A 338 -31.43 -14.75 23.05
N ALA A 339 -31.91 -15.05 21.84
CA ALA A 339 -31.27 -16.01 20.95
C ALA A 339 -29.89 -15.50 20.46
N ASN A 340 -29.80 -14.21 20.16
CA ASN A 340 -28.56 -13.57 19.75
C ASN A 340 -27.51 -13.50 20.87
N ILE A 341 -27.92 -13.27 22.12
CA ILE A 341 -27.04 -13.35 23.29
C ILE A 341 -26.45 -14.77 23.39
N ASN A 342 -27.31 -15.80 23.37
CA ASN A 342 -26.86 -17.19 23.42
C ASN A 342 -25.92 -17.54 22.26
N LEU A 343 -26.27 -17.16 21.02
CA LEU A 343 -25.45 -17.43 19.84
C LEU A 343 -24.07 -16.75 19.94
N SER A 344 -24.03 -15.50 20.39
CA SER A 344 -22.78 -14.78 20.58
C SER A 344 -21.89 -15.41 21.66
N GLN A 345 -22.49 -15.91 22.74
CA GLN A 345 -21.78 -16.59 23.81
C GLN A 345 -21.21 -17.93 23.30
N SER A 346 -21.99 -18.71 22.55
CA SER A 346 -21.52 -19.96 21.96
C SER A 346 -20.33 -19.73 21.03
N ARG A 347 -20.35 -18.68 20.19
CA ARG A 347 -19.22 -18.32 19.31
C ARG A 347 -17.98 -17.92 20.08
N ALA A 348 -18.14 -17.13 21.15
CA ALA A 348 -17.02 -16.76 22.02
C ALA A 348 -16.42 -17.99 22.73
N ASN A 349 -17.26 -18.92 23.19
CA ASN A 349 -16.83 -20.18 23.78
C ASN A 349 -16.08 -21.04 22.77
N SER A 350 -16.59 -21.19 21.53
CA SER A 350 -15.91 -21.98 20.49
C SER A 350 -14.48 -21.47 20.21
N VAL A 351 -14.28 -20.15 20.19
CA VAL A 351 -12.94 -19.56 20.00
C VAL A 351 -12.05 -19.78 21.22
N LYS A 352 -12.60 -19.68 22.44
CA LYS A 352 -11.88 -20.04 23.67
C LYS A 352 -11.43 -21.51 23.63
N ASP A 353 -12.35 -22.42 23.33
CA ASP A 353 -12.07 -23.86 23.31
C ASP A 353 -11.01 -24.20 22.27
N TYR A 354 -11.07 -23.56 21.09
CA TYR A 354 -10.07 -23.72 20.05
C TYR A 354 -8.67 -23.22 20.46
N LEU A 355 -8.60 -22.08 21.17
CA LEU A 355 -7.33 -21.58 21.73
C LEU A 355 -6.72 -22.54 22.77
N VAL A 356 -7.57 -23.22 23.54
CA VAL A 356 -7.15 -24.21 24.52
C VAL A 356 -6.72 -25.51 23.84
N SER A 357 -7.55 -26.08 22.97
CA SER A 357 -7.32 -27.41 22.38
C SER A 357 -6.21 -27.43 21.34
N GLU A 358 -6.20 -26.46 20.43
CA GLU A 358 -5.29 -26.47 19.28
C GLU A 358 -3.95 -25.77 19.57
N PHE A 359 -3.97 -24.78 20.48
CA PHE A 359 -2.80 -23.95 20.74
C PHE A 359 -2.23 -24.06 22.15
N GLY A 360 -2.90 -24.81 23.04
CA GLY A 360 -2.41 -25.09 24.39
C GLY A 360 -2.39 -23.87 25.31
N ILE A 361 -3.25 -22.87 25.07
CA ILE A 361 -3.35 -21.72 25.96
C ILE A 361 -4.12 -22.11 27.23
N ASP A 362 -3.60 -21.71 28.39
CA ASP A 362 -4.27 -21.95 29.67
C ASP A 362 -5.67 -21.30 29.70
N ALA A 363 -6.70 -22.12 29.96
CA ALA A 363 -8.09 -21.70 29.97
C ALA A 363 -8.41 -20.61 31.01
N SER A 364 -7.62 -20.50 32.08
CA SER A 364 -7.74 -19.45 33.10
C SER A 364 -7.38 -18.06 32.56
N ARG A 365 -6.60 -18.00 31.48
CA ARG A 365 -6.18 -16.76 30.82
C ARG A 365 -7.18 -16.25 29.78
N ILE A 366 -8.26 -17.00 29.54
CA ILE A 366 -9.26 -16.71 28.50
C ILE A 366 -10.66 -16.62 29.11
N LYS A 367 -11.28 -15.44 29.01
CA LYS A 367 -12.70 -15.21 29.33
C LYS A 367 -13.51 -15.10 28.04
N ALA A 368 -14.65 -15.77 27.95
CA ALA A 368 -15.55 -15.67 26.80
C ALA A 368 -16.87 -14.99 27.20
N VAL A 369 -17.28 -13.96 26.46
CA VAL A 369 -18.48 -13.16 26.75
C VAL A 369 -19.28 -12.90 25.47
N GLY A 370 -20.56 -13.26 25.47
CA GLY A 370 -21.49 -12.93 24.40
C GLY A 370 -22.24 -11.63 24.66
N TYR A 371 -22.10 -10.65 23.76
CA TYR A 371 -22.84 -9.37 23.83
C TYR A 371 -24.07 -9.32 22.93
N GLY A 372 -24.31 -10.35 22.12
CA GLY A 372 -25.41 -10.39 21.17
C GLY A 372 -25.41 -9.14 20.27
N PRO A 373 -26.57 -8.48 20.09
CA PRO A 373 -26.70 -7.30 19.24
C PRO A 373 -26.34 -5.99 19.95
N ASP A 374 -25.97 -6.02 21.24
CA ASP A 374 -25.95 -4.84 22.11
C ASP A 374 -24.72 -3.94 21.92
N LYS A 375 -23.70 -4.41 21.18
CA LYS A 375 -22.48 -3.65 20.84
C LYS A 375 -22.23 -3.63 19.32
N PRO A 376 -23.10 -2.98 18.52
CA PRO A 376 -22.92 -2.87 17.08
C PRO A 376 -21.77 -1.91 16.75
N ILE A 377 -21.02 -2.21 15.68
CA ILE A 377 -19.96 -1.35 15.15
C ILE A 377 -20.33 -0.75 13.79
N ALA A 378 -21.48 -1.17 13.24
CA ALA A 378 -22.03 -0.66 12.00
C ALA A 378 -23.56 -0.65 12.08
N SER A 379 -24.20 0.10 11.17
CA SER A 379 -25.65 0.19 11.11
C SER A 379 -26.29 -1.16 10.82
N ASN A 380 -27.23 -1.61 11.65
CA ASN A 380 -28.00 -2.83 11.36
C ASN A 380 -29.06 -2.64 10.26
N ALA A 381 -29.27 -1.40 9.78
CA ALA A 381 -30.22 -1.12 8.71
C ALA A 381 -29.77 -1.71 7.36
N THR A 382 -28.45 -1.79 7.12
CA THR A 382 -27.90 -2.31 5.86
C THR A 382 -27.40 -3.74 6.01
N SER A 383 -27.39 -4.50 4.91
CA SER A 383 -26.89 -5.88 4.91
C SER A 383 -25.41 -5.93 5.29
N GLU A 384 -24.64 -4.95 4.81
CA GLU A 384 -23.21 -4.78 5.01
C GLU A 384 -22.92 -4.49 6.49
N GLY A 385 -23.72 -3.63 7.13
CA GLY A 385 -23.53 -3.32 8.54
C GLY A 385 -23.93 -4.47 9.46
N ARG A 386 -24.98 -5.24 9.11
CA ARG A 386 -25.29 -6.51 9.79
C ARG A 386 -24.14 -7.51 9.68
N GLN A 387 -23.54 -7.67 8.51
CA GLN A 387 -22.36 -8.53 8.32
C GLN A 387 -21.18 -8.08 9.20
N LYS A 388 -20.91 -6.76 9.30
CA LYS A 388 -19.86 -6.22 10.19
C LYS A 388 -20.15 -6.47 11.67
N ASN A 389 -21.42 -6.51 12.07
CA ASN A 389 -21.81 -6.77 13.46
C ASN A 389 -21.70 -8.24 13.86
N ARG A 390 -21.79 -9.18 12.91
CA ARG A 390 -21.55 -10.61 13.13
C ARG A 390 -20.04 -10.92 13.23
N ARG A 391 -19.45 -10.71 14.41
CA ARG A 391 -18.00 -10.86 14.65
C ARG A 391 -17.69 -11.47 16.02
N VAL A 392 -16.47 -11.96 16.20
CA VAL A 392 -15.87 -12.25 17.52
C VAL A 392 -14.59 -11.42 17.66
N SER A 393 -14.40 -10.68 18.76
CA SER A 393 -13.24 -9.81 19.00
C SER A 393 -12.38 -10.33 20.16
N ALA A 394 -11.07 -10.05 20.18
CA ALA A 394 -10.17 -10.43 21.27
C ALA A 394 -9.63 -9.19 22.00
N VAL A 395 -10.06 -8.98 23.24
CA VAL A 395 -9.67 -7.82 24.05
C VAL A 395 -8.67 -8.25 25.11
N PHE A 396 -7.41 -7.89 24.92
CA PHE A 396 -6.34 -8.21 25.87
C PHE A 396 -6.42 -7.34 27.13
N GLN A 397 -6.23 -7.97 28.29
CA GLN A 397 -6.18 -7.35 29.61
C GLN A 397 -4.80 -7.58 30.23
N ARG A 398 -4.34 -6.59 30.99
CA ARG A 398 -3.05 -6.62 31.71
C ARG A 398 -3.27 -6.89 33.19
#